data_AF-A0A918JTE9-F1
#
_entry.id   AF-A0A918JTE9-F1
#
_cell.length_a   1.000
_cell.length_b   1.000
_cell.length_c   1.000
_cell.angle_alpha   90.00
_cell.angle_beta   90.00
_cell.angle_gamma   90.00
#
_symmetry.space_group_name_H-M   'P 1'
#
loop_
_entity.id
_entity.type
_entity.pdbx_description
1 polymer ?
#
loop_
_entity_poly.entity_id
_entity_poly.type
_entity_poly.pdbx_seq_one_letter_code
_entity_poly.pdbx_strand_id
1 'polypeptide(L)'
;MKKIKLICIIIFIVSCARKVEPTPENINKIFASRDFTFEFNPLNGDKKSISFRNDYLVYKSDKPTYRREISYEEVLLINNFIQNIVHLHSEQLDINTTSYYSIKNTAYKVVIIPDQEDFYFDALLKTLKLDKVK
;
A
#
# COMPACT_ATOMS: atom_id res chain seq x y z
N MET A 1 -11.79 23.96 31.11
CA MET A 1 -12.17 22.65 30.53
C MET A 1 -12.73 22.73 29.11
N LYS A 2 -13.56 23.72 28.72
CA LYS A 2 -14.08 23.84 27.33
C LYS A 2 -12.99 24.03 26.25
N LYS A 3 -11.91 24.77 26.55
CA LYS A 3 -10.81 25.02 25.60
C LYS A 3 -9.95 23.77 25.30
N ILE A 4 -9.82 22.85 26.25
CA ILE A 4 -9.04 21.60 26.06
C ILE A 4 -9.81 20.61 25.17
N LYS A 5 -11.15 20.54 25.30
CA LYS A 5 -11.98 19.70 24.43
C LYS A 5 -11.90 20.08 22.95
N LEU A 6 -11.72 21.37 22.64
CA LEU A 6 -11.59 21.86 21.27
C LEU A 6 -10.26 21.46 20.62
N ILE A 7 -9.16 21.43 21.39
CA ILE A 7 -7.83 21.04 20.93
C ILE A 7 -7.79 19.54 20.59
N CYS A 8 -8.43 18.68 21.40
CA CYS A 8 -8.52 17.26 21.10
C CYS A 8 -9.25 16.97 19.78
N ILE A 9 -10.34 17.69 19.48
CA ILE A 9 -11.09 17.50 18.23
C ILE A 9 -10.23 17.87 17.03
N ILE A 10 -9.43 18.95 17.10
CA ILE A 10 -8.57 19.37 15.99
C ILE A 10 -7.45 18.33 15.74
N ILE A 11 -6.88 17.74 16.79
CA ILE A 11 -5.84 16.70 16.66
C ILE A 11 -6.39 15.43 16.00
N PHE A 12 -7.66 15.06 16.26
CA PHE A 12 -8.27 13.88 15.64
C PHE A 12 -8.50 14.01 14.13
N ILE A 13 -8.68 15.23 13.61
CA ILE A 13 -8.92 15.44 12.16
C ILE A 13 -7.63 15.29 11.34
N VAL A 14 -6.46 15.49 11.96
CA VAL A 14 -5.15 15.40 11.28
C VAL A 14 -4.56 13.99 11.25
N SER A 15 -5.25 12.99 11.83
CA SER A 15 -4.74 11.61 11.90
C SER A 15 -4.91 10.80 10.60
N CYS A 16 -5.46 11.39 9.54
CA CYS A 16 -5.49 10.74 8.22
C CYS A 16 -4.15 10.96 7.51
N ALA A 17 -3.50 9.86 7.11
CA ALA A 17 -2.29 9.90 6.29
C ALA A 17 -2.51 10.80 5.06
N ARG A 18 -1.57 11.73 4.83
CA ARG A 18 -1.66 12.73 3.76
C ARG A 18 -1.66 12.04 2.41
N LYS A 19 -2.69 12.26 1.59
CA LYS A 19 -2.69 11.81 0.20
C LYS A 19 -1.66 12.64 -0.57
N VAL A 20 -0.78 11.96 -1.29
CA VAL A 20 0.26 12.57 -2.13
C VAL A 20 0.28 11.90 -3.50
N GLU A 21 0.77 12.62 -4.51
CA GLU A 21 0.81 12.15 -5.90
C GLU A 21 1.68 10.89 -6.06
N PRO A 22 1.33 9.98 -7.00
CA PRO A 22 2.11 8.79 -7.31
C PRO A 22 3.36 9.15 -8.11
N THR A 23 4.36 9.68 -7.41
CA THR A 23 5.68 9.97 -7.97
C THR A 23 6.73 9.09 -7.31
N PRO A 24 7.82 8.73 -8.01
CA PRO A 24 8.91 7.94 -7.42
C PRO A 24 9.46 8.52 -6.11
N GLU A 25 9.52 9.84 -6.00
CA GLU A 25 9.96 10.54 -4.78
C GLU A 25 9.02 10.27 -3.59
N ASN A 26 7.71 10.36 -3.79
CA ASN A 26 6.73 10.11 -2.73
C ASN A 26 6.69 8.64 -2.31
N ILE A 27 6.87 7.72 -3.26
CA ILE A 27 7.01 6.29 -2.97
C ILE A 27 8.26 6.04 -2.11
N ASN A 28 9.40 6.61 -2.50
CA ASN A 28 10.65 6.46 -1.75
C ASN A 28 10.55 7.02 -0.32
N LYS A 29 9.79 8.11 -0.11
CA LYS A 29 9.49 8.62 1.25
C LYS A 29 8.73 7.61 2.11
N ILE A 30 7.79 6.86 1.51
CA ILE A 30 7.06 5.80 2.21
C ILE A 30 7.99 4.62 2.50
N PHE A 31 8.78 4.17 1.52
CA PHE A 31 9.73 3.06 1.69
C PHE A 31 10.81 3.34 2.74
N ALA A 32 11.32 4.57 2.80
CA ALA A 32 12.34 4.98 3.77
C ALA A 32 11.89 4.77 5.23
N SER A 33 10.58 4.76 5.49
CA SER A 33 10.05 4.53 6.84
C SER A 33 10.21 3.09 7.34
N ARG A 34 10.44 2.11 6.45
CA ARG A 34 10.49 0.67 6.77
C ARG A 34 9.23 0.14 7.49
N ASP A 35 8.16 0.93 7.50
CA ASP A 35 6.84 0.58 8.01
C ASP A 35 5.80 1.09 7.03
N PHE A 36 5.38 0.22 6.12
CA PHE A 36 4.39 0.58 5.11
C PHE A 36 3.48 -0.60 4.78
N THR A 37 2.34 -0.29 4.19
CA THR A 37 1.38 -1.25 3.69
C THR A 37 1.13 -0.98 2.22
N PHE A 38 1.29 -2.00 1.40
CA PHE A 38 0.91 -2.01 0.00
C PHE A 38 -0.38 -2.83 -0.15
N GLU A 39 -1.41 -2.21 -0.72
CA GLU A 39 -2.75 -2.78 -0.84
C GLU A 39 -3.16 -2.82 -2.31
N PHE A 40 -3.80 -3.91 -2.69
CA PHE A 40 -4.55 -4.02 -3.94
C PHE A 40 -6.04 -4.05 -3.61
N ASN A 41 -6.77 -3.12 -4.23
CA ASN A 41 -8.20 -2.92 -4.07
C ASN A 41 -8.84 -3.24 -5.43
N PRO A 42 -9.23 -4.50 -5.68
CA PRO A 42 -9.93 -4.85 -6.91
C PRO A 42 -11.29 -4.15 -6.96
N LEU A 43 -11.74 -3.78 -8.16
CA LEU A 43 -13.08 -3.25 -8.39
C LEU A 43 -14.15 -4.25 -7.90
N ASN A 44 -13.91 -5.53 -8.18
CA ASN A 44 -14.75 -6.65 -7.76
C ASN A 44 -13.88 -7.68 -7.02
N GLY A 45 -14.10 -7.83 -5.71
CA GLY A 45 -13.46 -8.86 -4.89
C GLY A 45 -12.85 -8.33 -3.60
N ASP A 46 -12.10 -9.20 -2.93
CA ASP A 46 -11.53 -8.89 -1.63
C ASP A 46 -10.20 -8.16 -1.75
N LYS A 47 -10.04 -7.14 -0.90
CA LYS A 47 -8.79 -6.42 -0.74
C LYS A 47 -7.69 -7.35 -0.25
N LYS A 48 -6.53 -7.30 -0.92
CA LYS A 48 -5.31 -7.99 -0.49
C LYS A 48 -4.26 -6.96 -0.07
N SER A 49 -3.43 -7.28 0.91
CA SER A 49 -2.38 -6.36 1.36
C SER A 49 -1.13 -7.06 1.84
N ILE A 50 0.01 -6.41 1.62
CA ILE A 50 1.33 -6.79 2.13
C ILE A 50 1.81 -5.62 3.00
N SER A 51 2.04 -5.86 4.28
CA SER A 51 2.64 -4.88 5.18
C SER A 51 4.07 -5.27 5.50
N PHE A 52 4.97 -4.29 5.47
CA PHE A 52 6.33 -4.43 5.98
C PHE A 52 6.41 -3.70 7.31
N ARG A 53 6.79 -4.40 8.39
CA ARG A 53 6.94 -3.83 9.75
C ARG A 53 8.04 -4.54 10.51
N ASN A 54 9.05 -3.80 10.99
CA ASN A 54 10.11 -4.33 11.85
C ASN A 54 10.73 -5.62 11.28
N ASP A 55 11.11 -5.62 10.00
CA ASP A 55 11.71 -6.78 9.32
C ASP A 55 10.77 -8.00 9.13
N TYR A 56 9.47 -7.81 9.35
CA TYR A 56 8.43 -8.79 9.01
C TYR A 56 7.59 -8.35 7.82
N LEU A 57 7.29 -9.31 6.95
CA LEU A 57 6.20 -9.24 5.99
C LEU A 57 4.93 -9.82 6.61
N VAL A 58 3.84 -9.09 6.48
CA VAL A 58 2.48 -9.50 6.88
C VAL A 58 1.59 -9.47 5.65
N TYR A 59 1.14 -10.64 5.21
CA TYR A 59 0.20 -10.78 4.10
C TYR A 59 -1.22 -11.01 4.64
N LYS A 60 -2.17 -10.22 4.13
CA LYS A 60 -3.60 -10.35 4.45
C LYS A 60 -4.41 -10.49 3.17
N SER A 61 -5.31 -11.47 3.16
CA SER A 61 -6.33 -11.67 2.13
C SER A 61 -7.63 -12.14 2.80
N ASP A 62 -8.50 -12.78 2.02
CA ASP A 62 -9.61 -13.64 2.44
C ASP A 62 -9.21 -14.83 3.34
N LYS A 63 -7.93 -15.20 3.34
CA LYS A 63 -7.35 -16.29 4.15
C LYS A 63 -6.78 -15.78 5.47
N PRO A 64 -6.45 -16.68 6.43
CA PRO A 64 -5.74 -16.29 7.65
C PRO A 64 -4.50 -15.43 7.36
N THR A 65 -4.25 -14.45 8.23
CA THR A 65 -3.10 -13.56 8.09
C THR A 65 -1.80 -14.36 8.18
N TYR A 66 -0.95 -14.21 7.18
CA TYR A 66 0.36 -14.83 7.13
C TYR A 66 1.45 -13.86 7.53
N ARG A 67 2.41 -14.33 8.32
CA ARG A 67 3.53 -13.51 8.80
C ARG A 67 4.83 -14.29 8.70
N ARG A 68 5.86 -13.66 8.15
CA ARG A 68 7.23 -14.18 8.15
C ARG A 68 8.24 -13.05 8.19
N GLU A 69 9.47 -13.39 8.55
CA GLU A 69 10.61 -12.50 8.32
C GLU A 69 10.81 -12.31 6.82
N ILE A 70 11.30 -11.13 6.44
CA ILE A 70 11.55 -10.75 5.06
C ILE A 70 12.99 -10.25 4.94
N SER A 71 13.64 -10.65 3.86
CA SER A 71 14.99 -10.17 3.59
C SER A 71 14.99 -8.76 3.01
N TYR A 72 16.12 -8.08 3.09
CA TYR A 72 16.26 -6.75 2.49
C TYR A 72 16.08 -6.78 0.97
N GLU A 73 16.54 -7.84 0.31
CA GLU A 73 16.38 -8.04 -1.14
C GLU A 73 14.90 -8.15 -1.54
N GLU A 74 14.09 -8.83 -0.74
CA GLU A 74 12.64 -8.90 -0.97
C GLU A 74 11.97 -7.54 -0.77
N VAL A 75 12.43 -6.71 0.18
CA VAL A 75 11.96 -5.32 0.32
C VAL A 75 12.29 -4.48 -0.92
N LEU A 76 13.51 -4.61 -1.45
CA LEU A 76 13.91 -3.94 -2.69
C LEU A 76 13.09 -4.42 -3.89
N LEU A 77 12.75 -5.71 -3.95
CA LEU A 77 11.87 -6.26 -4.97
C LEU A 77 10.48 -5.64 -4.91
N ILE A 78 9.90 -5.51 -3.72
CA ILE A 78 8.61 -4.82 -3.52
C ILE A 78 8.72 -3.36 -3.96
N ASN A 79 9.81 -2.66 -3.66
CA ASN A 79 10.02 -1.27 -4.11
C ASN A 79 10.04 -1.18 -5.64
N ASN A 80 10.87 -1.99 -6.30
CA ASN A 80 10.97 -1.98 -7.76
C ASN A 80 9.61 -2.28 -8.42
N PHE A 81 8.87 -3.24 -7.86
CA PHE A 81 7.52 -3.54 -8.31
C PHE A 81 6.59 -2.32 -8.19
N ILE A 82 6.60 -1.64 -7.04
CA ILE A 82 5.73 -0.47 -6.81
C ILE A 82 6.12 0.70 -7.73
N GLN A 83 7.42 0.92 -7.95
CA GLN A 83 7.90 1.94 -8.88
C GLN A 83 7.43 1.66 -10.32
N ASN A 84 7.45 0.41 -10.76
CA ASN A 84 6.96 0.03 -12.09
C ASN A 84 5.46 0.32 -12.27
N ILE A 85 4.61 -0.02 -11.29
CA ILE A 85 3.17 0.26 -11.41
C ILE A 85 2.85 1.76 -11.33
N VAL A 86 3.68 2.55 -10.66
CA VAL A 86 3.54 4.01 -10.60
C VAL A 86 3.70 4.63 -11.99
N HIS A 87 4.60 4.10 -12.81
CA HIS A 87 4.75 4.52 -14.20
C HIS A 87 3.54 4.19 -15.09
N LEU A 88 2.68 3.26 -14.65
CA LEU A 88 1.46 2.88 -15.35
C LEU A 88 0.24 3.68 -14.85
N HIS A 89 0.44 4.70 -14.01
CA HIS A 89 -0.66 5.44 -13.44
C HIS A 89 -1.44 6.25 -14.48
N SER A 90 -2.76 6.03 -14.51
CA SER A 90 -3.73 6.80 -15.26
C SER A 90 -4.18 8.05 -14.51
N GLU A 91 -4.09 9.21 -15.16
CA GLU A 91 -4.71 10.46 -14.68
C GLU A 91 -6.21 10.54 -15.03
N GLN A 92 -6.71 9.65 -15.89
CA GLN A 92 -8.07 9.72 -16.44
C GLN A 92 -9.08 8.81 -15.72
N LEU A 93 -8.60 7.73 -15.11
CA LEU A 93 -9.43 6.73 -14.43
C LEU A 93 -9.74 7.13 -12.98
N ASP A 94 -10.86 6.63 -12.46
CA ASP A 94 -11.33 6.92 -11.10
C ASP A 94 -11.33 5.66 -10.22
N ILE A 95 -11.02 5.85 -8.93
CA ILE A 95 -10.94 4.76 -7.94
C ILE A 95 -12.28 4.04 -7.71
N ASN A 96 -13.41 4.67 -8.02
CA ASN A 96 -14.74 4.11 -7.82
C ASN A 96 -15.18 3.24 -9.00
N THR A 97 -14.49 3.34 -10.14
CA THR A 97 -14.83 2.63 -11.37
C THR A 97 -13.77 1.64 -11.81
N THR A 98 -12.62 1.59 -11.13
CA THR A 98 -11.47 0.75 -11.51
C THR A 98 -10.78 0.12 -10.31
N SER A 99 -10.09 -0.99 -10.57
CA SER A 99 -9.18 -1.59 -9.60
C SER A 99 -7.98 -0.66 -9.37
N TYR A 100 -7.52 -0.53 -8.11
CA TYR A 100 -6.41 0.38 -7.79
C TYR A 100 -5.49 -0.18 -6.72
N TYR A 101 -4.27 0.33 -6.71
CA TYR A 101 -3.28 0.07 -5.68
C TYR A 101 -3.19 1.24 -4.71
N SER A 102 -2.81 0.97 -3.47
CA SER A 102 -2.38 2.02 -2.56
C SER A 102 -1.18 1.59 -1.74
N ILE A 103 -0.19 2.47 -1.63
CA ILE A 103 0.90 2.31 -0.68
C ILE A 103 0.77 3.41 0.37
N LYS A 104 0.89 3.03 1.65
CA LYS A 104 0.72 3.97 2.76
C LYS A 104 1.59 3.63 3.95
N ASN A 105 1.96 4.66 4.71
CA ASN A 105 2.46 4.54 6.07
C ASN A 105 1.64 5.46 6.99
N THR A 106 2.15 5.74 8.19
CA THR A 106 1.49 6.63 9.15
C THR A 106 1.33 8.07 8.66
N ALA A 107 2.22 8.55 7.79
CA ALA A 107 2.26 9.93 7.35
C ALA A 107 1.67 10.16 5.95
N TYR A 108 1.86 9.22 5.03
CA TYR A 108 1.57 9.39 3.62
C TYR A 108 0.76 8.23 3.05
N LYS A 109 -0.10 8.54 2.07
CA LYS A 109 -0.81 7.58 1.24
C LYS A 109 -0.67 7.99 -0.21
N VAL A 110 -0.25 7.05 -1.05
CA VAL A 110 -0.25 7.17 -2.50
C VAL A 110 -1.29 6.20 -3.05
N VAL A 111 -2.06 6.64 -4.05
CA VAL A 111 -3.01 5.81 -4.79
C VAL A 111 -2.52 5.73 -6.23
N ILE A 112 -2.51 4.52 -6.79
CA ILE A 112 -2.04 4.24 -8.15
C ILE A 112 -3.17 3.51 -8.85
N ILE A 113 -3.75 4.15 -9.84
CA ILE A 113 -4.76 3.57 -10.73
C ILE A 113 -4.04 3.20 -12.02
N PRO A 114 -3.83 1.92 -12.35
CA PRO A 114 -3.13 1.54 -13.57
C PRO A 114 -4.02 1.73 -14.81
N ASP A 115 -3.44 2.12 -15.95
CA ASP A 115 -4.15 2.17 -17.24
C ASP A 115 -4.58 0.78 -17.74
N GLN A 116 -3.94 -0.29 -17.24
CA GLN A 116 -4.23 -1.68 -17.59
C GLN A 116 -4.66 -2.44 -16.32
N GLU A 117 -5.79 -3.16 -16.38
CA GLU A 117 -6.23 -4.08 -15.32
C GLU A 117 -5.33 -5.32 -15.31
N ASP A 118 -4.12 -5.16 -14.81
CA ASP A 118 -3.12 -6.21 -14.88
C ASP A 118 -2.92 -6.95 -13.57
N PHE A 119 -2.63 -8.24 -13.71
CA PHE A 119 -2.29 -9.24 -12.70
C PHE A 119 -1.00 -8.96 -11.92
N TYR A 120 -0.52 -7.71 -11.88
CA TYR A 120 0.73 -7.33 -11.25
C TYR A 120 0.77 -7.76 -9.78
N PHE A 121 -0.33 -7.56 -9.03
CA PHE A 121 -0.37 -7.98 -7.63
C PHE A 121 -0.17 -9.49 -7.47
N ASP A 122 -0.83 -10.30 -8.29
CA ASP A 122 -0.70 -11.75 -8.23
C ASP A 122 0.70 -12.21 -8.66
N ALA A 123 1.35 -11.50 -9.59
CA ALA A 123 2.75 -11.72 -9.93
C ALA A 123 3.66 -11.42 -8.72
N LEU A 124 3.44 -10.32 -8.00
CA LEU A 124 4.17 -10.01 -6.76
C LEU A 124 3.98 -11.11 -5.71
N LEU A 125 2.75 -11.58 -5.52
CA LEU A 125 2.46 -12.67 -4.57
C LEU A 125 3.20 -13.95 -4.93
N LYS A 126 3.21 -14.34 -6.22
CA LYS A 126 3.96 -15.51 -6.69
C LYS A 126 5.47 -15.35 -6.49
N THR A 127 6.01 -14.18 -6.80
CA THR A 127 7.44 -13.88 -6.62
C THR A 127 7.85 -13.96 -5.14
N LEU A 128 7.00 -13.50 -4.23
CA LEU A 128 7.20 -13.59 -2.78
C LEU A 128 6.79 -14.93 -2.16
N LYS A 129 6.33 -15.88 -2.99
CA LYS A 129 5.81 -17.21 -2.61
C LYS A 129 4.63 -17.16 -1.62
N LEU A 130 3.82 -16.11 -1.70
CA LEU A 130 2.65 -15.87 -0.84
C LEU A 130 1.36 -16.50 -1.39
N ASP A 131 1.32 -16.81 -2.69
CA ASP A 131 0.21 -17.47 -3.37
C ASP A 131 -0.08 -18.88 -2.83
N LYS A 132 0.93 -19.54 -2.28
CA LYS A 132 0.86 -20.91 -1.75
C LYS A 132 0.41 -20.99 -0.29
N VAL A 133 0.24 -19.85 0.37
CA VAL A 133 -0.14 -19.82 1.77
C VAL A 133 -1.62 -20.27 1.90
N LYS A 134 -1.84 -21.25 2.77
CA LYS A 134 -3.14 -21.84 3.06
C LYS A 134 -3.79 -21.15 4.25
#